data_AF-A0A1Q6T7H7-F1
#
_entry.id   AF-A0A1Q6T7H7-F1
#
_cell.length_a   1.000
_cell.length_b   1.000
_cell.length_c   1.000
_cell.angle_alpha   90.00
_cell.angle_beta   90.00
_cell.angle_gamma   90.00
#
_symmetry.space_group_name_H-M   'P 1'
#
loop_
_entity.id
_entity.type
_entity.pdbx_description
1 polymer ?
#
loop_
_entity_poly.entity_id
_entity_poly.type
_entity_poly.pdbx_seq_one_letter_code
_entity_poly.pdbx_strand_id
1 'polypeptide(L)'
;MRGKLKAIGNKERHRYSAEVAQFGWKSGWNEPEPTIMLKNIRLYGNNDIITDHLWFSLGKQFQKLNLKEGDIISFDARVAKYVKGYKGDWWYFFEKTGHFPTPISTDYKLERPTKMKIESN
;
A
#
# COMPACT_ATOMS: atom_id res chain seq x y z
N MET A 1 -11.93 4.38 5.18
CA MET A 1 -11.10 5.40 4.48
C MET A 1 -9.92 5.72 5.39
N ARG A 2 -8.69 5.82 4.86
CA ARG A 2 -7.49 6.07 5.66
C ARG A 2 -7.36 7.55 6.06
N GLY A 3 -8.02 7.94 7.15
CA GLY A 3 -8.12 9.33 7.64
C GLY A 3 -6.78 9.97 8.01
N LYS A 4 -5.87 9.24 8.67
CA LYS A 4 -4.55 9.76 9.05
C LYS A 4 -3.68 10.08 7.82
N LEU A 5 -3.71 9.22 6.79
CA LEU A 5 -3.03 9.52 5.51
C LEU A 5 -3.64 10.75 4.82
N LYS A 6 -4.98 10.90 4.84
CA LYS A 6 -5.64 12.10 4.32
C LYS A 6 -5.14 13.37 5.01
N ALA A 7 -4.97 13.33 6.33
CA ALA A 7 -4.51 14.48 7.12
C ALA A 7 -3.05 14.87 6.82
N ILE A 8 -2.16 13.89 6.63
CA ILE A 8 -0.77 14.14 6.19
C ILE A 8 -0.77 14.84 4.82
N GLY A 9 -1.66 14.42 3.92
CA GLY A 9 -1.82 15.04 2.62
C GLY A 9 -0.68 14.73 1.66
N ASN A 10 -0.83 15.22 0.43
CA ASN A 10 0.03 14.85 -0.68
C ASN A 10 1.07 15.92 -1.02
N LYS A 11 1.39 16.89 -0.17
CA LYS A 11 2.31 17.98 -0.57
C LYS A 11 3.76 17.52 -0.57
N GLU A 12 4.16 16.81 0.47
CA GLU A 12 5.55 16.47 0.73
C GLU A 12 5.77 14.96 0.76
N ARG A 13 7.05 14.57 0.76
CA ARG A 13 7.47 13.19 1.02
C ARG A 13 7.84 13.09 2.49
N HIS A 14 7.34 12.07 3.16
CA HIS A 14 7.69 11.79 4.55
C HIS A 14 8.40 10.45 4.65
N ARG A 15 9.18 10.30 5.72
CA ARG A 15 9.79 9.03 6.13
C ARG A 15 8.76 8.23 6.91
N TYR A 16 8.57 6.98 6.51
CA TYR A 16 7.70 6.02 7.20
C TYR A 16 8.53 4.84 7.68
N SER A 17 8.04 4.16 8.71
CA SER A 17 8.49 2.82 9.10
C SER A 17 7.32 1.84 9.00
N ALA A 18 7.62 0.58 8.66
CA ALA A 18 6.64 -0.47 8.57
C ALA A 18 7.29 -1.85 8.73
N GLU A 19 6.48 -2.83 9.11
CA GLU A 19 6.87 -4.23 9.21
C GLU A 19 6.48 -4.96 7.92
N VAL A 20 7.39 -5.78 7.39
CA VAL A 20 7.10 -6.67 6.27
C VAL A 20 6.20 -7.79 6.76
N ALA A 21 4.97 -7.83 6.24
CA ALA A 21 3.96 -8.78 6.70
C ALA A 21 3.90 -10.03 5.83
N GLN A 22 3.91 -9.86 4.51
CA GLN A 22 3.71 -10.96 3.56
C GLN A 22 4.21 -10.59 2.16
N PHE A 23 4.62 -11.58 1.39
CA PHE A 23 4.84 -11.49 -0.06
C PHE A 23 3.70 -12.15 -0.84
N GLY A 24 3.34 -11.59 -1.99
CA GLY A 24 2.25 -12.11 -2.81
C GLY A 24 2.40 -11.78 -4.28
N TRP A 25 1.37 -12.06 -5.05
CA TRP A 25 1.34 -11.82 -6.49
C TRP A 25 0.03 -11.15 -6.88
N LYS A 26 0.08 -10.27 -7.88
CA LYS A 26 -1.10 -9.74 -8.55
C LYS A 26 -1.01 -10.01 -10.05
N SER A 27 -2.14 -10.09 -10.72
CA SER A 27 -2.16 -10.10 -12.19
C SER A 27 -1.55 -8.81 -12.72
N GLY A 28 -0.44 -8.92 -13.45
CA GLY A 28 0.10 -7.83 -14.27
C GLY A 28 -0.46 -7.88 -15.67
N TRP A 29 -0.03 -6.93 -16.51
CA TRP A 29 -0.49 -6.82 -17.90
C TRP A 29 -0.04 -8.02 -18.76
N ASN A 30 1.23 -8.44 -18.62
CA ASN A 30 1.79 -9.59 -19.33
C ASN A 30 2.07 -10.78 -18.39
N GLU A 31 2.67 -10.50 -17.24
CA GLU A 31 3.10 -11.51 -16.27
C GLU A 31 2.61 -11.14 -14.86
N PRO A 32 2.45 -12.12 -13.95
CA PRO A 32 2.18 -11.84 -12.55
C PRO A 32 3.26 -10.93 -11.95
N GLU A 33 2.84 -9.85 -11.30
CA GLU A 33 3.75 -8.93 -10.62
C GLU A 33 3.87 -9.30 -9.15
N PRO A 34 5.09 -9.46 -8.61
CA PRO A 34 5.28 -9.72 -7.19
C PRO A 34 4.90 -8.48 -6.38
N THR A 35 4.40 -8.71 -5.18
CA THR A 35 3.91 -7.68 -4.26
C THR A 35 4.40 -7.95 -2.84
N ILE A 36 4.42 -6.90 -2.03
CA ILE A 36 4.78 -6.93 -0.62
C ILE A 36 3.70 -6.20 0.18
N MET A 37 3.22 -6.83 1.24
CA MET A 37 2.34 -6.20 2.22
C MET A 37 3.19 -5.65 3.36
N LEU A 38 3.06 -4.36 3.60
CA LEU A 38 3.61 -3.71 4.78
C LEU A 38 2.49 -3.47 5.77
N LYS A 39 2.72 -3.78 7.05
CA LYS A 39 1.78 -3.55 8.14
C LYS A 39 2.36 -2.62 9.21
N ASN A 40 1.50 -2.17 10.13
CA ASN A 40 1.86 -1.31 11.25
C ASN A 40 2.61 -0.04 10.77
N ILE A 41 2.14 0.58 9.69
CA ILE A 41 2.85 1.69 9.05
C ILE A 41 2.72 2.94 9.94
N ARG A 42 3.84 3.61 10.19
CA ARG A 42 3.98 4.78 11.07
C ARG A 42 4.76 5.89 10.37
N LEU A 43 4.59 7.12 10.82
CA LEU A 43 5.59 8.16 10.54
C LEU A 43 6.87 7.80 11.30
N TYR A 44 8.03 7.96 10.65
CA TYR A 44 9.30 7.61 11.27
C TYR A 44 9.54 8.41 12.55
N GLY A 45 9.96 7.73 13.62
CA GLY A 45 10.12 8.32 14.95
C GLY A 45 8.82 8.53 15.74
N ASN A 46 7.65 8.17 15.19
CA ASN A 46 6.37 8.19 15.89
C ASN A 46 5.88 6.76 16.16
N ASN A 47 5.19 6.55 17.28
CA ASN A 47 4.57 5.28 17.65
C ASN A 47 3.17 5.10 17.08
N ASP A 48 2.51 6.16 16.61
CA ASP A 48 1.15 6.08 16.09
C ASP A 48 1.10 5.37 14.73
N ILE A 49 0.35 4.27 14.68
CA ILE A 49 0.00 3.60 13.42
C ILE A 49 -0.90 4.54 12.61
N ILE A 50 -0.44 4.90 11.42
CA ILE A 50 -1.17 5.77 10.48
C ILE A 50 -2.03 4.97 9.49
N THR A 51 -1.65 3.72 9.23
CA THR A 51 -2.44 2.77 8.44
C THR A 51 -2.05 1.34 8.81
N ASP A 52 -3.03 0.46 8.96
CA ASP A 52 -2.79 -0.91 9.43
C ASP A 52 -1.97 -1.71 8.43
N HIS A 53 -2.31 -1.63 7.14
CA HIS A 53 -1.56 -2.27 6.07
C HIS A 53 -1.73 -1.58 4.72
N LEU A 54 -0.73 -1.76 3.85
CA LEU A 54 -0.74 -1.38 2.44
C LEU A 54 0.05 -2.40 1.61
N TRP A 55 -0.50 -2.71 0.43
CA TRP A 55 0.18 -3.52 -0.58
C TRP A 55 0.97 -2.61 -1.53
N PHE A 56 2.20 -3.04 -1.84
CA PHE A 56 3.07 -2.40 -2.81
C PHE A 56 3.50 -3.42 -3.86
N SER A 57 3.76 -2.97 -5.09
CA SER A 57 4.53 -3.78 -6.03
C SER A 57 5.93 -3.98 -5.47
N LEU A 58 6.43 -5.22 -5.50
CA LEU A 58 7.79 -5.58 -5.09
C LEU A 58 8.80 -5.16 -6.17
N GLY A 59 8.97 -3.85 -6.32
CA GLY A 59 9.87 -3.28 -7.31
C GLY A 59 11.35 -3.48 -6.96
N LYS A 60 12.24 -3.11 -7.90
CA LYS A 60 13.70 -3.24 -7.79
C LYS A 60 14.30 -2.74 -6.47
N GLN A 61 13.71 -1.70 -5.86
CA GLN A 61 14.19 -1.17 -4.59
C GLN A 61 13.92 -2.09 -3.40
N PHE A 62 12.78 -2.78 -3.37
CA PHE A 62 12.50 -3.80 -2.35
C PHE A 62 13.39 -5.02 -2.55
N GLN A 63 13.55 -5.47 -3.80
CA GLN A 63 14.34 -6.65 -4.13
C GLN A 63 15.82 -6.52 -3.73
N LYS A 64 16.38 -5.31 -3.75
CA LYS A 64 17.76 -5.05 -3.32
C LYS A 64 18.03 -5.29 -1.83
N LEU A 65 16.99 -5.27 -0.99
CA LEU A 65 17.13 -5.39 0.46
C LEU A 65 17.00 -6.85 0.94
N ASN A 66 16.65 -7.80 0.06
CA ASN A 66 16.44 -9.21 0.42
C ASN A 66 15.56 -9.40 1.69
N LEU A 67 14.46 -8.66 1.73
CA LEU A 67 13.57 -8.58 2.88
C LEU A 67 12.91 -9.92 3.22
N LYS A 68 12.66 -10.13 4.51
CA LYS A 68 11.91 -11.26 5.06
C LYS A 68 10.69 -10.78 5.82
N GLU A 69 9.72 -11.66 6.01
CA GLU A 69 8.60 -11.39 6.90
C GLU A 69 9.11 -11.13 8.33
N GLY A 70 8.57 -10.09 8.96
CA GLY A 70 9.02 -9.59 10.26
C GLY A 70 10.08 -8.48 10.20
N ASP A 71 10.74 -8.25 9.07
CA ASP A 71 11.71 -7.16 8.95
C ASP A 71 11.03 -5.79 9.13
N ILE A 72 11.65 -4.93 9.93
CA ILE A 72 11.28 -3.52 10.01
C ILE A 72 12.06 -2.75 8.95
N ILE A 73 11.35 -2.00 8.12
CA ILE A 73 11.95 -1.14 7.10
C ILE A 73 11.53 0.30 7.30
N SER A 74 12.37 1.23 6.86
CA SER A 74 12.01 2.62 6.68
C SER A 74 12.18 3.09 5.24
N PHE A 75 11.30 3.99 4.79
CA PHE A 75 11.27 4.46 3.42
C PHE A 75 10.61 5.85 3.29
N ASP A 76 11.01 6.60 2.27
CA ASP A 76 10.41 7.88 1.92
C ASP A 76 9.29 7.67 0.91
N ALA A 77 8.06 8.08 1.21
CA ALA A 77 6.92 7.99 0.29
C ALA A 77 6.07 9.27 0.30
N ARG A 78 5.15 9.37 -0.68
CA ARG A 78 4.16 10.45 -0.77
C ARG A 78 2.77 9.86 -0.60
N VAL A 79 1.88 10.58 0.09
CA VAL A 79 0.46 10.19 0.10
C VAL A 79 -0.16 10.47 -1.27
N ALA A 80 -0.93 9.52 -1.77
CA ALA A 80 -1.72 9.67 -2.98
C ALA A 80 -3.16 9.21 -2.76
N LYS A 81 -4.07 9.81 -3.54
CA LYS A 81 -5.46 9.37 -3.61
C LYS A 81 -5.57 8.22 -4.60
N TYR A 82 -6.41 7.24 -4.30
CA TYR A 82 -6.86 6.27 -5.28
C TYR A 82 -8.36 6.07 -5.16
N VAL A 83 -8.98 5.78 -6.29
CA VAL A 83 -10.41 5.54 -6.38
C VAL A 83 -10.63 4.03 -6.30
N LYS A 84 -11.38 3.58 -5.28
CA LYS A 84 -11.76 2.18 -5.07
C LYS A 84 -13.22 1.94 -5.43
N GLY A 85 -13.54 0.68 -5.72
CA GLY A 85 -14.87 0.26 -6.19
C GLY A 85 -14.81 -0.23 -7.63
N TYR A 86 -15.81 -1.01 -8.02
CA TYR A 86 -15.96 -1.51 -9.38
C TYR A 86 -16.39 -0.37 -10.32
N LYS A 87 -15.68 -0.21 -11.44
CA LYS A 87 -15.92 0.88 -12.42
C LYS A 87 -16.56 0.40 -13.73
N GLY A 88 -16.88 -0.88 -13.83
CA GLY A 88 -17.53 -1.45 -15.00
C GLY A 88 -19.05 -1.36 -14.90
N ASP A 89 -19.73 -2.19 -15.69
CA ASP A 89 -21.19 -2.26 -15.73
C ASP A 89 -21.76 -2.91 -14.45
N TRP A 90 -22.56 -2.14 -13.72
CA TRP A 90 -23.13 -2.58 -12.44
C TRP A 90 -24.10 -3.75 -12.59
N TRP A 91 -24.82 -3.82 -13.70
CA TRP A 91 -25.76 -4.90 -13.97
C TRP A 91 -25.02 -6.19 -14.30
N TYR A 92 -23.98 -6.13 -15.13
CA TYR A 92 -23.09 -7.25 -15.38
C TYR A 92 -22.44 -7.78 -14.09
N PHE A 93 -21.98 -6.88 -13.22
CA PHE A 93 -21.44 -7.26 -11.91
C PHE A 93 -22.46 -8.00 -11.05
N PHE A 94 -23.70 -7.48 -10.97
CA PHE A 94 -24.79 -8.11 -10.25
C PHE A 94 -25.11 -9.51 -10.82
N GLU A 95 -25.23 -9.64 -12.15
CA GLU A 95 -25.51 -10.92 -12.81
C GLU A 95 -24.46 -11.99 -12.47
N LYS A 96 -23.17 -11.61 -12.39
CA LYS A 96 -22.08 -12.54 -12.09
C LYS A 96 -21.87 -12.84 -10.61
N THR A 97 -22.27 -11.95 -9.71
CA THR A 97 -21.92 -12.05 -8.28
C THR A 97 -23.12 -12.13 -7.34
N GLY A 98 -24.34 -11.88 -7.83
CA GLY A 98 -25.58 -11.86 -7.04
C GLY A 98 -25.74 -10.62 -6.14
N HIS A 99 -24.85 -9.64 -6.20
CA HIS A 99 -24.94 -8.40 -5.42
C HIS A 99 -24.42 -7.19 -6.19
N PHE A 100 -24.90 -6.00 -5.83
CA PHE A 100 -24.42 -4.77 -6.46
C PHE A 100 -23.00 -4.43 -5.98
N PRO A 101 -22.16 -3.85 -6.85
CA PRO A 101 -20.83 -3.44 -6.45
C PRO A 101 -20.90 -2.34 -5.39
N THR A 102 -19.86 -2.25 -4.57
CA THR A 102 -19.73 -1.13 -3.63
C THR A 102 -19.59 0.19 -4.40
N PRO A 103 -20.24 1.29 -3.93
CA PRO A 103 -20.09 2.59 -4.55
C PRO A 103 -18.64 3.03 -4.64
N ILE A 104 -18.31 3.68 -5.74
CA ILE A 104 -16.99 4.25 -5.96
C ILE A 104 -16.68 5.24 -4.85
N SER A 105 -15.53 5.07 -4.19
CA SER A 105 -15.08 5.95 -3.12
C SER A 105 -13.60 6.28 -3.25
N THR A 106 -13.21 7.43 -2.72
CA THR A 106 -11.79 7.82 -2.65
C THR A 106 -11.17 7.29 -1.37
N ASP A 107 -10.00 6.67 -1.49
CA ASP A 107 -9.16 6.26 -0.38
C ASP A 107 -7.72 6.75 -0.60
N TYR A 108 -6.86 6.53 0.38
CA TYR A 108 -5.49 7.04 0.37
C TYR A 108 -4.49 5.89 0.41
N LYS A 109 -3.34 6.07 -0.24
CA LYS A 109 -2.22 5.12 -0.27
C LYS A 109 -0.91 5.87 -0.14
N LEU A 110 0.16 5.13 0.06
CA LEU A 110 1.52 5.63 -0.10
C LEU A 110 2.04 5.20 -1.47
N GLU A 111 2.72 6.09 -2.18
CA GLU A 111 3.27 5.79 -3.49
C GLU A 111 4.75 6.17 -3.61
N ARG A 112 5.37 5.56 -4.62
CA ARG A 112 6.76 5.81 -5.04
C ARG A 112 7.76 5.64 -3.90
N PRO A 113 7.78 4.55 -3.13
CA PRO A 113 8.72 4.38 -2.02
C PRO A 113 10.17 4.54 -2.51
N THR A 114 11.00 5.25 -1.74
CA THR A 114 12.41 5.51 -2.01
C THR A 114 13.27 5.47 -0.74
N LYS A 115 14.60 5.47 -0.90
CA LYS A 115 15.57 5.52 0.22
C LYS A 115 15.32 4.45 1.29
N MET A 116 14.96 3.26 0.82
CA MET A 116 14.57 2.16 1.70
C MET A 116 15.77 1.63 2.48
N LYS A 117 15.55 1.30 3.75
CA LYS A 117 16.54 0.70 4.65
C LYS A 117 15.85 -0.32 5.53
N ILE A 118 16.58 -1.38 5.88
CA ILE A 118 16.22 -2.24 7.01
C ILE A 118 16.64 -1.50 8.27
N GLU A 119 15.74 -1.41 9.24
CA GLU A 119 16.06 -0.89 10.57
C GLU A 119 16.61 -2.05 11.41
N SER A 120 17.76 -1.86 12.03
CA SER A 120 18.27 -2.79 13.02
C SER A 120 17.41 -2.68 14.28
N ASN A 121 16.88 -3.80 14.76
CA ASN A 121 16.34 -3.89 16.13
C ASN A 121 17.46 -3.77 17.16
#